data_AF-A0A0M3HJS8-F1
#
_entry.id   AF-A0A0M3HJS8-F1
#
_cell.length_a   1.000
_cell.length_b   1.000
_cell.length_c   1.000
_cell.angle_alpha   90.00
_cell.angle_beta   90.00
_cell.angle_gamma   90.00
#
_symmetry.space_group_name_H-M   'P 1'
#
loop_
_entity.id
_entity.type
_entity.pdbx_description
1 polymer ?
#
loop_
_entity_poly.entity_id
_entity_poly.type
_entity_poly.pdbx_seq_one_letter_code
_entity_poly.pdbx_strand_id
1 'polypeptide(L)' 'MDLKFRLINIDEESSKRSPFPCPCTVRTALTHYVDICAPVKSHVLKALAEYTSDEKQKQRLLLLSTANDEGLVIVFFF' A
#
# COMPACT_ATOMS: atom_id res chain seq x y z
N MET A 1 8.80 15.47 -14.30
CA MET A 1 7.98 14.83 -15.35
C MET A 1 6.71 14.30 -14.71
N ASP A 2 5.54 14.80 -15.12
CA ASP A 2 4.26 14.29 -14.62
C ASP A 2 3.80 13.08 -15.45
N LEU A 3 4.26 11.90 -15.03
CA LEU A 3 3.91 10.63 -15.67
C LEU A 3 2.41 10.36 -15.53
N LYS A 4 1.68 10.30 -16.65
CA LYS A 4 0.26 9.91 -16.69
C LYS A 4 0.15 8.39 -16.73
N PHE A 5 -0.73 7.83 -15.91
CA PHE A 5 -0.98 6.39 -15.84
C PHE A 5 -2.46 6.08 -15.62
N ARG A 6 -2.83 4.81 -15.81
CA ARG A 6 -4.12 4.24 -15.41
C ARG A 6 -3.91 2.92 -14.72
N LEU A 7 -4.68 2.68 -13.67
CA LEU A 7 -4.84 1.38 -13.06
C LEU A 7 -6.16 0.79 -13.54
N ILE A 8 -6.08 -0.35 -14.21
CA ILE A 8 -7.23 -1.11 -14.71
C ILE A 8 -7.32 -2.37 -13.86
N ASN A 9 -8.50 -2.64 -13.33
CA ASN A 9 -8.75 -3.88 -12.62
C ASN A 9 -8.56 -5.06 -13.59
N ILE A 10 -7.80 -6.07 -13.17
CA ILE A 10 -7.57 -7.30 -13.94
C ILE A 10 -8.84 -8.15 -14.08
N ASP A 11 -9.80 -7.95 -13.17
CA ASP A 11 -11.13 -8.56 -13.23
C ASP A 11 -12.07 -7.70 -14.09
N GLU A 12 -12.33 -8.14 -15.32
CA GLU A 12 -13.11 -7.40 -16.32
C GLU A 12 -14.61 -7.33 -15.99
N GLU A 13 -15.12 -8.27 -15.19
CA GLU A 13 -16.53 -8.30 -14.75
C GLU A 13 -16.79 -7.37 -13.55
N SER A 14 -15.73 -6.82 -12.95
CA SER A 14 -15.87 -5.90 -11.82
C SER A 14 -16.47 -4.57 -12.24
N SER A 15 -17.53 -4.16 -11.54
CA SER A 15 -18.09 -2.80 -11.66
C SER A 15 -17.10 -1.71 -11.22
N LYS A 16 -16.12 -2.07 -10.39
CA LYS A 16 -15.02 -1.19 -9.95
C LYS A 16 -13.81 -1.36 -10.88
N ARG A 17 -13.88 -0.68 -12.03
CA ARG A 17 -12.84 -0.76 -13.08
C ARG A 17 -11.52 -0.10 -12.71
N SER A 18 -11.53 0.88 -11.81
CA SER A 18 -10.34 1.60 -11.36
C SER A 18 -10.49 2.03 -9.90
N PRO A 19 -9.40 2.06 -9.11
CA PRO A 19 -9.46 2.42 -7.68
C PRO A 19 -9.78 3.91 -7.44
N PHE A 20 -9.43 4.78 -8.39
CA PHE A 20 -9.69 6.22 -8.36
C PHE A 20 -9.84 6.76 -9.79
N PRO A 21 -10.35 7.99 -9.99
CA PRO A 21 -10.55 8.57 -11.32
C PRO A 21 -9.27 8.56 -12.17
N CYS A 22 -9.33 7.82 -13.28
CA CYS A 22 -8.22 7.56 -14.19
C CYS A 22 -8.57 8.03 -15.62
N PRO A 23 -7.65 8.62 -16.41
CA PRO A 23 -6.20 8.76 -16.19
C PRO A 23 -5.82 9.96 -15.34
N CYS A 24 -4.82 9.78 -14.47
CA CYS A 24 -4.24 10.87 -13.67
C CYS A 24 -2.71 10.76 -13.64
N THR A 25 -2.04 11.76 -13.06
CA THR A 25 -0.59 11.74 -12.84
C THR A 25 -0.28 11.13 -11.47
N VAL A 26 0.96 10.64 -11.27
CA VAL A 26 1.42 10.11 -9.96
C VAL A 26 1.23 11.15 -8.86
N ARG A 27 1.56 12.42 -9.16
CA ARG A 27 1.35 13.56 -8.26
C ARG A 27 -0.12 13.70 -7.86
N THR A 28 -1.03 13.74 -8.83
CA THR A 28 -2.48 13.89 -8.55
C THR A 28 -3.02 12.71 -7.74
N ALA A 29 -2.60 11.47 -8.06
CA ALA A 29 -3.01 10.28 -7.33
C ALA A 29 -2.61 10.35 -5.85
N LEU A 30 -1.34 10.62 -5.57
CA LEU A 30 -0.81 10.69 -4.21
C LEU A 30 -1.29 11.92 -3.42
N THR A 31 -1.70 13.00 -4.09
CA THR A 31 -2.16 14.23 -3.43
C THR A 31 -3.64 14.17 -3.09
N HIS A 32 -4.48 13.58 -3.95
CA HIS A 32 -5.94 13.70 -3.84
C HIS A 32 -6.68 12.38 -3.63
N TYR A 33 -6.09 11.24 -4.01
CA TYR A 33 -6.81 9.97 -4.07
C TYR A 33 -6.24 8.89 -3.15
N VAL A 34 -4.99 9.03 -2.71
CA VAL A 34 -4.31 8.07 -1.84
C VAL A 34 -3.99 8.74 -0.51
N ASP A 35 -4.32 8.05 0.58
CA ASP A 35 -3.93 8.47 1.91
C ASP A 35 -2.48 8.04 2.20
N ILE A 36 -1.62 9.03 2.41
CA ILE A 36 -0.19 8.85 2.73
C ILE A 36 0.14 9.27 4.17
N CYS A 37 -0.86 9.72 4.93
CA CYS A 37 -0.69 10.22 6.30
C CYS A 37 -1.20 9.23 7.35
N ALA A 38 -2.19 8.40 7.00
CA ALA A 38 -2.72 7.39 7.91
C ALA A 38 -1.72 6.24 8.16
N PRO A 39 -1.83 5.55 9.32
CA PRO A 39 -1.08 4.34 9.59
C PRO A 39 -1.28 3.28 8.49
N VAL A 40 -0.18 2.68 8.06
CA VAL A 40 -0.17 1.71 6.97
C VAL A 40 -0.88 0.43 7.41
N LYS A 41 -1.86 -0.02 6.62
CA LYS A 41 -2.60 -1.25 6.89
C LYS A 41 -1.72 -2.49 6.73
N SER A 42 -1.97 -3.51 7.53
CA SER A 42 -1.17 -4.75 7.58
C SER A 42 -0.98 -5.43 6.21
N HIS A 43 -2.00 -5.47 5.36
CA HIS A 43 -1.89 -6.07 4.02
C HIS A 43 -0.93 -5.29 3.11
N VAL A 44 -0.83 -3.97 3.26
CA VAL A 44 0.11 -3.14 2.50
C VAL A 44 1.53 -3.40 2.98
N LEU A 45 1.76 -3.52 4.28
CA LEU A 45 3.07 -3.87 4.85
C LEU A 45 3.57 -5.21 4.32
N LYS A 46 2.69 -6.21 4.22
CA LYS A 46 3.03 -7.51 3.64
C LYS A 46 3.46 -7.39 2.17
N ALA A 47 2.72 -6.62 1.36
CA ALA A 47 3.10 -6.38 -0.03
C ALA A 47 4.44 -5.63 -0.14
N LEU A 48 4.70 -4.64 0.72
CA LEU A 48 5.97 -3.90 0.76
C LEU A 48 7.16 -4.80 1.15
N ALA A 49 6.95 -5.79 2.02
CA ALA A 49 7.99 -6.72 2.44
C ALA A 49 8.58 -7.52 1.26
N GLU A 50 7.80 -7.78 0.21
CA GLU A 50 8.26 -8.49 -1.00
C GLU A 50 9.25 -7.65 -1.83
N TYR A 51 9.16 -6.32 -1.75
CA TYR A 51 10.04 -5.40 -2.46
C TYR A 51 11.28 -4.98 -1.64
N THR A 52 11.46 -5.56 -0.45
CA THR A 52 12.57 -5.22 0.45
C THR A 52 13.75 -6.16 0.21
N SER A 53 14.94 -5.61 -0.06
CA SER A 53 16.15 -6.41 -0.33
C SER A 53 16.88 -6.88 0.94
N ASP A 54 16.70 -6.18 2.06
CA ASP A 54 17.27 -6.57 3.35
C ASP A 54 16.32 -7.53 4.08
N GLU A 55 16.78 -8.77 4.29
CA GLU A 55 16.00 -9.80 4.95
C GLU A 55 15.59 -9.41 6.37
N LYS A 56 16.41 -8.64 7.10
CA LYS A 56 16.05 -8.18 8.46
C LYS A 56 14.87 -7.22 8.43
N GLN A 57 14.87 -6.29 7.47
CA GLN A 57 13.77 -5.33 7.30
C GLN A 57 12.50 -6.02 6.80
N LYS A 58 12.65 -6.99 5.91
CA LYS A 58 11.55 -7.83 5.42
C LYS A 58 10.87 -8.60 6.56
N GLN A 59 11.64 -9.27 7.42
CA GLN A 59 11.09 -9.97 8.59
C GLN A 59 10.38 -9.01 9.55
N ARG A 60 10.92 -7.79 9.73
CA ARG A 60 10.26 -6.75 10.52
C ARG A 60 8.92 -6.30 9.91
N LEU A 61 8.87 -6.05 8.61
CA LEU A 61 7.62 -5.68 7.91
C LEU A 61 6.58 -6.80 7.97
N LEU A 62 7.02 -8.05 7.83
CA LEU A 62 6.15 -9.23 7.98
C LEU A 62 5.61 -9.34 9.41
N LEU A 63 6.44 -9.11 10.42
CA LEU A 63 6.00 -9.10 11.82
C LEU A 63 5.00 -7.97 12.11
N LEU A 64 5.18 -6.78 11.52
CA LEU A 64 4.20 -5.69 11.62
C LEU A 64 2.90 -5.99 10.86
N SER A 65 2.95 -6.88 9.87
CA SER A 65 1.77 -7.30 9.11
C SER A 65 0.94 -8.37 9.82
N THR A 66 1.46 -9.02 10.87
CA THR A 66 0.74 -10.05 11.63
C THR A 66 0.04 -9.44 12.84
N ALA A 67 -1.15 -9.97 13.16
CA ALA A 67 -1.94 -9.57 14.33
C ALA A 67 -1.48 -10.29 15.61
N ASN A 68 -0.19 -10.59 15.75
CA ASN A 68 0.35 -11.15 16.98
C ASN A 68 0.46 -10.04 18.04
N ASP A 69 0.35 -10.36 19.33
CA ASP A 69 0.46 -9.37 20.42
C ASP A 69 1.73 -8.50 20.29
N GLU A 70 2.86 -9.10 19.91
CA GLU A 70 4.12 -8.38 19.64
C GLU A 70 4.05 -7.42 18.44
N GLY A 71 3.36 -7.83 17.36
CA GLY A 71 3.20 -7.01 16.16
C GLY A 71 2.26 -5.82 16.40
N LEU A 72 1.18 -6.03 17.14
CA LEU A 72 0.24 -4.97 17.53
C LEU A 72 0.90 -3.94 18.43
N VAL A 73 1.68 -4.37 19.43
CA VAL A 73 2.39 -3.44 20.33
C VAL A 73 3.31 -2.49 19.55
N ILE A 74 3.97 -2.95 18.49
CA ILE A 74 4.86 -2.08 17.70
C ILE A 74 4.07 -1.12 16.80
N VAL A 75 2.90 -1.55 16.29
CA VAL A 75 2.04 -0.71 15.43
C VAL A 75 1.34 0.41 16.23
N PHE A 76 1.00 0.18 17.49
CA PHE A 76 0.32 1.18 18.35
C PHE A 76 1.26 2.23 18.98
N PHE A 77 2.58 2.13 18.79
CA PHE A 77 3.57 3.04 19.36
C PHE A 77 4.07 4.14 18.40
N PHE A 78 3.47 4.27 17.21
CA PHE A 78 3.77 5.35 16.24
C PHE A 78 2.58 6.27 16.00
#